data_AF-A0A3M1AF67-F1
#
_entry.id   AF-A0A3M1AF67-F1
#
_cell.length_a   1.000
_cell.length_b   1.000
_cell.length_c   1.000
_cell.angle_alpha   90.00
_cell.angle_beta   90.00
_cell.angle_gamma   90.00
#
_symmetry.space_group_name_H-M   'P 1'
#
loop_
_entity.id
_entity.type
_entity.pdbx_description
1 polymer ?
#
loop_
_entity_poly.entity_id
_entity_poly.type
_entity_poly.pdbx_seq_one_letter_code
_entity_poly.pdbx_strand_id
1 'polypeptide(L)'
;LGQHGVLSGIRRANGRVEVRKLSPQIPARAVKDIIGCGDAFGAAFVVHYLTHGDFFGASRFATQIATLNTNFIGSLTRDKFEKEIQPYANTAT
;
A
#
# COMPACT_ATOMS: atom_id res chain seq x y z
N LEU A 1 5.88 -7.63 -4.81
CA LEU A 1 5.78 -8.44 -6.05
C LEU A 1 5.35 -7.53 -7.22
N GLY A 2 5.96 -6.35 -7.33
CA GLY A 2 5.43 -5.28 -8.19
C GLY A 2 3.95 -4.97 -7.89
N GLN A 3 3.18 -4.67 -8.94
CA GLN A 3 1.72 -4.45 -8.88
C GLN A 3 0.90 -5.68 -8.47
N HIS A 4 1.51 -6.86 -8.33
CA HIS A 4 0.80 -8.10 -7.97
C HIS A 4 0.67 -8.32 -6.45
N GLY A 5 1.12 -7.35 -5.66
CA GLY A 5 0.96 -7.36 -4.21
C GLY A 5 2.27 -7.45 -3.44
N VAL A 6 2.17 -7.85 -2.17
CA VAL A 6 3.29 -7.89 -1.21
C VAL A 6 3.29 -9.19 -0.41
N LEU A 7 4.48 -9.60 0.03
CA LEU A 7 4.65 -10.59 1.08
C LEU A 7 4.94 -9.84 2.37
N SER A 8 4.03 -9.94 3.33
CA SER A 8 4.14 -9.27 4.63
C SER A 8 4.38 -10.31 5.71
N GLY A 9 5.38 -10.09 6.56
CA GLY A 9 5.73 -10.99 7.65
C GLY A 9 5.89 -10.24 8.97
N ILE A 10 5.32 -10.78 10.05
CA ILE A 10 5.51 -10.25 11.41
C ILE A 10 5.88 -11.40 12.36
N ARG A 11 6.87 -11.16 13.23
CA ARG A 11 7.18 -12.07 14.34
C ARG A 11 6.24 -11.76 15.50
N ARG A 12 5.50 -12.76 15.96
CA ARG A 12 4.61 -12.70 17.13
C ARG A 12 5.42 -12.87 18.42
N ALA A 13 4.84 -12.46 19.55
CA ALA A 13 5.48 -12.56 20.87
C ALA A 13 5.89 -14.00 21.24
N ASN A 14 5.16 -15.00 20.75
CA ASN A 14 5.49 -16.42 20.93
C ASN A 14 6.63 -16.93 20.02
N GLY A 15 7.35 -16.03 19.34
CA GLY A 15 8.46 -16.36 18.44
C GLY A 15 8.04 -16.85 17.05
N ARG A 16 6.76 -17.16 16.81
CA ARG A 16 6.28 -17.61 15.48
C ARG A 16 6.28 -16.45 14.50
N VAL A 17 6.66 -16.73 13.26
CA VAL A 17 6.55 -15.78 12.15
C VAL A 17 5.25 -16.07 11.42
N GLU A 18 4.41 -15.05 11.31
CA GLU A 18 3.23 -15.10 10.47
C GLU A 18 3.51 -14.36 9.17
N VAL A 19 3.26 -15.03 8.03
CA VAL A 19 3.47 -14.46 6.69
C VAL A 19 2.15 -14.50 5.93
N ARG A 20 1.80 -13.39 5.26
CA ARG A 20 0.64 -13.29 4.38
C ARG A 20 1.06 -12.71 3.03
N LYS A 21 0.54 -13.32 1.94
CA LYS A 21 0.53 -12.69 0.63
C LYS A 21 -0.71 -11.82 0.54
N LEU A 22 -0.52 -10.53 0.27
CA LEU A 22 -1.60 -9.56 0.14
C LEU A 22 -1.61 -9.03 -1.29
N SER A 23 -2.78 -9.00 -1.90
CA SER A 23 -2.98 -8.45 -3.25
C SER A 23 -3.63 -7.07 -3.17
N PRO A 24 -3.38 -6.18 -4.14
CA PRO A 24 -4.11 -4.92 -4.23
C PRO A 24 -5.61 -5.22 -4.43
N GLN A 25 -6.47 -4.44 -3.78
CA GLN A 25 -7.93 -4.52 -3.97
C GLN A 25 -8.43 -3.42 -4.91
N ILE A 26 -7.62 -3.11 -5.92
CA ILE A 26 -7.96 -2.15 -6.96
C ILE A 26 -7.86 -2.84 -8.32
N PRO A 27 -8.69 -2.46 -9.31
CA PRO A 27 -8.59 -3.01 -10.65
C PRO A 27 -7.20 -2.80 -11.24
N ALA A 28 -6.69 -3.83 -11.93
CA ALA A 28 -5.45 -3.70 -12.69
C ALA A 28 -5.63 -2.61 -13.75
N ARG A 29 -4.74 -1.63 -13.76
CA ARG A 29 -4.67 -0.55 -14.76
C ARG A 29 -3.32 -0.62 -15.48
N ALA A 30 -3.23 0.04 -16.63
CA ALA A 30 -1.96 0.13 -17.34
C ALA A 30 -0.94 0.90 -16.49
N VAL A 31 0.17 0.24 -16.18
CA VAL A 31 1.33 0.85 -15.50
C VAL A 31 1.91 1.93 -16.39
N LYS A 32 1.94 3.16 -15.90
CA LYS A 32 2.50 4.34 -16.58
C LYS A 32 3.89 4.69 -16.09
N ASP A 33 4.13 4.52 -14.79
CA ASP A 33 5.40 4.81 -14.13
C ASP A 33 5.54 3.86 -12.93
N ILE A 34 6.77 3.60 -12.49
CA ILE A 34 7.07 2.81 -11.29
C ILE A 34 7.88 3.59 -10.26
N ILE A 35 8.36 4.78 -10.64
CA ILE A 35 9.19 5.63 -9.79
C ILE A 35 8.39 6.01 -8.52
N GLY A 36 9.05 5.90 -7.37
CA GLY A 36 8.47 6.26 -6.07
C GLY A 36 7.40 5.30 -5.53
N CYS A 37 7.08 4.19 -6.20
CA CYS A 37 6.08 3.24 -5.69
C CYS A 37 6.52 2.58 -4.37
N GLY A 38 7.82 2.36 -4.19
CA GLY A 38 8.38 1.87 -2.93
C GLY A 38 8.29 2.89 -1.79
N ASP A 39 8.57 4.16 -2.08
CA ASP A 39 8.47 5.25 -1.10
C ASP A 39 7.01 5.48 -0.70
N ALA A 40 6.10 5.48 -1.67
CA ALA A 40 4.67 5.57 -1.44
C ALA A 40 4.16 4.39 -0.59
N PHE A 41 4.64 3.16 -0.86
CA PHE A 41 4.35 2.00 -0.02
C PHE A 41 4.82 2.22 1.43
N GLY A 42 6.08 2.61 1.61
CA GLY A 42 6.66 2.80 2.94
C GLY A 42 5.94 3.88 3.75
N ALA A 43 5.67 5.03 3.14
CA ALA A 43 4.94 6.13 3.77
C ALA A 43 3.51 5.70 4.16
N ALA A 44 2.78 5.06 3.23
CA ALA A 44 1.42 4.59 3.49
C ALA A 44 1.37 3.53 4.60
N PHE A 45 2.34 2.60 4.62
CA PHE A 45 2.43 1.58 5.64
C PHE A 45 2.61 2.21 7.03
N VAL A 46 3.59 3.10 7.18
CA VAL A 46 3.91 3.73 8.47
C VAL A 46 2.72 4.54 8.96
N VAL A 47 2.11 5.38 8.11
CA VAL A 47 0.95 6.20 8.49
C VAL A 47 -0.21 5.32 8.96
N HIS A 48 -0.56 4.28 8.19
CA HIS A 48 -1.68 3.41 8.56
C HIS A 48 -1.38 2.58 9.82
N TYR A 49 -0.15 2.08 9.97
CA TYR A 49 0.24 1.29 11.13
C TYR A 49 0.25 2.13 12.41
N LEU A 50 0.78 3.36 12.36
CA LEU A 50 0.76 4.28 13.50
C LEU A 50 -0.66 4.70 13.90
N THR A 51 -1.57 4.77 12.93
CA THR A 51 -2.97 5.17 13.19
C THR A 51 -3.80 4.03 13.78
N HIS A 52 -3.60 2.79 13.31
CA HIS A 52 -4.51 1.68 13.62
C HIS A 52 -3.87 0.52 14.40
N GLY A 53 -2.55 0.44 14.48
CA GLY A 53 -1.83 -0.69 15.10
C GLY A 53 -1.93 -2.02 14.33
N ASP A 54 -2.63 -2.07 13.19
CA ASP A 54 -2.77 -3.28 12.37
C ASP A 54 -1.69 -3.36 11.29
N PHE A 55 -0.74 -4.29 11.49
CA PHE A 55 0.37 -4.56 10.56
C PHE A 55 -0.09 -5.06 9.19
N PHE A 56 -1.07 -5.97 9.15
CA PHE A 56 -1.52 -6.56 7.88
C PHE A 56 -2.50 -5.63 7.16
N GLY A 57 -3.33 -4.88 7.91
CA GLY A 57 -4.11 -3.77 7.39
C GLY A 57 -3.22 -2.70 6.76
N ALA A 58 -2.16 -2.27 7.46
CA ALA A 58 -1.19 -1.32 6.91
C ALA A 58 -0.51 -1.82 5.65
N SER A 59 -0.11 -3.10 5.62
CA SER A 59 0.45 -3.74 4.42
C SER A 59 -0.52 -3.75 3.23
N ARG A 60 -1.80 -4.03 3.49
CA ARG A 60 -2.86 -4.04 2.47
C ARG A 60 -3.07 -2.63 1.91
N PHE A 61 -3.19 -1.65 2.80
CA PHE A 61 -3.33 -0.25 2.43
C PHE A 61 -2.13 0.23 1.60
N ALA A 62 -0.91 0.01 2.09
CA ALA A 62 0.31 0.37 1.38
C ALA A 62 0.41 -0.27 -0.01
N THR A 63 -0.03 -1.52 -0.15
CA THR A 63 -0.12 -2.21 -1.45
C THR A 63 -1.07 -1.50 -2.39
N GLN A 64 -2.24 -1.06 -1.92
CA GLN A 64 -3.19 -0.30 -2.73
C GLN A 64 -2.58 1.03 -3.17
N ILE A 65 -1.94 1.79 -2.26
CA ILE A 65 -1.32 3.08 -2.58
C ILE A 65 -0.21 2.92 -3.63
N ALA A 66 0.68 1.94 -3.45
CA ALA A 66 1.76 1.69 -4.39
C ALA A 66 1.23 1.29 -5.78
N THR A 67 0.15 0.51 -5.83
CA THR A 67 -0.50 0.10 -7.09
C THR A 67 -1.28 1.24 -7.73
N LEU A 68 -1.83 2.18 -6.95
CA LEU A 68 -2.39 3.41 -7.50
C LEU A 68 -1.30 4.30 -8.07
N ASN A 69 -0.17 4.43 -7.37
CA ASN A 69 0.94 5.25 -7.79
C ASN A 69 1.48 4.86 -9.17
N THR A 70 1.42 3.58 -9.53
CA THR A 70 1.86 3.14 -10.86
C THR A 70 1.06 3.73 -12.03
N ASN A 71 -0.10 4.34 -11.76
CA ASN A 71 -1.00 4.88 -12.78
C ASN A 71 -0.76 6.36 -13.09
N PHE A 72 0.21 7.00 -12.43
CA PHE A 72 0.57 8.40 -12.60
C PHE A 72 2.02 8.54 -13.05
N ILE A 73 2.33 9.58 -13.82
CA ILE A 73 3.71 9.91 -14.18
C ILE A 73 4.32 10.76 -13.06
N GLY A 74 5.55 10.44 -12.66
CA GLY A 74 6.29 11.11 -11.62
C GLY A 74 5.76 10.81 -10.21
N SER A 75 6.28 11.53 -9.22
CA SER A 75 5.87 11.35 -7.83
C SER A 75 4.39 11.70 -7.60
N LEU A 76 3.83 11.01 -6.61
CA LEU A 76 2.52 11.33 -6.08
C LEU A 76 2.55 12.73 -5.43
N THR A 77 1.81 13.67 -6.01
CA THR A 77 1.58 14.98 -5.38
C THR A 77 0.38 14.90 -4.45
N ARG A 78 0.26 15.87 -3.52
CA ARG A 78 -0.89 15.98 -2.63
C ARG A 78 -2.21 16.02 -3.39
N ASP A 79 -2.30 16.84 -4.44
CA ASP A 79 -3.52 16.95 -5.26
C ASP A 79 -3.91 15.63 -5.93
N LYS A 80 -2.92 14.87 -6.45
CA LYS A 80 -3.15 13.55 -7.02
C LYS A 80 -3.61 12.57 -5.94
N PHE A 81 -3.02 12.63 -4.75
CA PHE A 81 -3.45 11.81 -3.62
C PHE A 81 -4.90 12.11 -3.24
N GLU A 82 -5.26 13.37 -3.04
CA GLU A 82 -6.61 13.76 -2.63
C GLU A 82 -7.69 13.37 -3.67
N LYS A 83 -7.39 13.51 -4.96
CA LYS A 83 -8.35 13.19 -6.04
C LYS A 83 -8.47 11.70 -6.35
N GLU A 84 -7.35 11.00 -6.41
CA GLU A 84 -7.30 9.66 -7.00
C GLU A 84 -7.07 8.55 -5.97
N ILE A 85 -6.57 8.89 -4.78
CA ILE A 85 -6.17 7.93 -3.77
C ILE A 85 -7.02 8.00 -2.50
N GLN A 86 -7.33 9.20 -1.99
CA GLN A 86 -8.18 9.41 -0.82
C GLN A 86 -9.49 8.60 -0.85
N PRO A 87 -10.19 8.43 -2.00
CA PRO A 87 -11.42 7.64 -2.05
C PRO A 87 -11.23 6.17 -1.65
N TYR A 88 -10.03 5.62 -1.85
CA TYR A 88 -9.67 4.25 -1.48
C TYR A 88 -9.03 4.17 -0.10
N ALA A 89 -8.60 5.31 0.46
CA ALA A 89 -7.94 5.34 1.75
C ALA A 89 -8.88 5.22 2.95
N ASN A 90 -10.15 5.62 2.78
CA ASN A 90 -11.17 5.53 3.83
C ASN A 90 -11.92 4.19 3.87
N THR A 91 -11.65 3.27 2.94
CA THR A 91 -12.36 1.96 2.87
C THR A 91 -11.69 0.83 3.65
N ALA A 92 -10.67 1.12 4.46
CA ALA A 92 -10.06 0.16 5.37
C ALA A 92 -10.69 0.26 6.77
N THR A 93 -11.97 -0.11 6.88
CA THR A 93 -12.61 -0.51 8.14
C THR A 93 -12.60 -2.02 8.27
#